data_AF-A0A397VQ14-F1
#
_entry.id   AF-A0A397VQ14-F1
#
_cell.length_a   1.000
_cell.length_b   1.000
_cell.length_c   1.000
_cell.angle_alpha   90.00
_cell.angle_beta   90.00
_cell.angle_gamma   90.00
#
_symmetry.space_group_name_H-M   'P 1'
#
loop_
_entity.id
_entity.type
_entity.pdbx_description
1 polymer ?
#
loop_
_entity_poly.entity_id
_entity_poly.type
_entity_poly.pdbx_seq_one_letter_code
_entity_poly.pdbx_strand_id
1 'polypeptide(L)'
;METYDFEPIDRGYVVVNTRNTDLFIFPSIINSDNRTYRELFIVGQKVLSENDIGSTICKSGYRTHVTCGTLIGIHDTFTIGGKTYKSVLEAELFSAEGDSGCPVFQYAIDDDGVVRKYVNVVGLLLAGNSTSNITLFHPVDKILVDEDHGIELTLLTVSNVGKIR
;
A
#
# COMPACT_ATOMS: atom_id res chain seq x y z
N MET A 1 -34.62 -15.90 4.73
CA MET A 1 -33.93 -14.67 5.18
C MET A 1 -32.94 -14.37 4.09
N GLU A 2 -33.17 -13.33 3.31
CA GLU A 2 -32.28 -12.93 2.22
C GLU A 2 -31.17 -12.08 2.83
N THR A 3 -29.96 -12.63 2.85
CA THR A 3 -28.73 -11.92 3.20
C THR A 3 -28.27 -11.17 1.95
N TYR A 4 -28.12 -9.86 2.07
CA TYR A 4 -27.50 -9.03 1.04
C TYR A 4 -26.08 -8.70 1.52
N ASP A 5 -25.08 -9.36 0.93
CA ASP A 5 -23.68 -8.95 1.07
C ASP A 5 -23.43 -7.76 0.16
N PHE A 6 -23.52 -6.56 0.73
CA PHE A 6 -22.93 -5.37 0.12
C PHE A 6 -21.48 -5.29 0.57
N GLU A 7 -20.58 -5.95 -0.17
CA GLU A 7 -19.17 -5.61 -0.07
C GLU A 7 -18.91 -4.34 -0.88
N PRO A 8 -18.32 -3.29 -0.28
CA PRO A 8 -17.98 -2.09 -1.01
C PRO A 8 -16.83 -2.38 -1.99
N ILE A 9 -17.16 -2.59 -3.26
CA ILE A 9 -16.18 -2.65 -4.34
C ILE A 9 -15.79 -1.21 -4.72
N ASP A 10 -14.59 -0.78 -4.33
CA ASP A 10 -14.03 0.50 -4.76
C ASP A 10 -13.43 0.36 -6.17
N ARG A 11 -13.90 1.17 -7.12
CA ARG A 11 -13.43 1.16 -8.52
C ARG A 11 -13.00 2.55 -8.95
N GLY A 12 -11.72 2.71 -9.23
CA GLY A 12 -11.18 3.89 -9.88
C GLY A 12 -11.28 3.79 -11.40
N TYR A 13 -11.93 4.75 -12.06
CA TYR A 13 -11.95 4.88 -13.51
C TYR A 13 -11.17 6.10 -13.96
N VAL A 14 -10.22 5.91 -14.88
CA VAL A 14 -9.51 7.02 -15.53
C VAL A 14 -10.01 7.15 -16.97
N VAL A 15 -10.67 8.28 -17.27
CA VAL A 15 -11.11 8.57 -18.64
C VAL A 15 -9.98 9.27 -19.39
N VAL A 16 -9.53 8.66 -20.49
CA VAL A 16 -8.44 9.18 -21.31
C VAL A 16 -8.97 9.61 -22.66
N ASN A 17 -8.61 10.83 -23.10
CA ASN A 17 -8.93 11.30 -24.45
C ASN A 17 -7.99 10.63 -25.47
N THR A 18 -8.53 9.71 -26.26
CA THR A 18 -7.79 8.90 -27.26
C THR A 18 -7.21 9.70 -28.42
N ARG A 19 -7.48 11.01 -28.53
CA ARG A 19 -6.82 11.90 -29.50
C ARG A 19 -5.38 12.26 -29.10
N ASN A 20 -5.01 12.03 -27.85
CA ASN A 20 -3.65 12.20 -27.37
C ASN A 20 -3.07 10.80 -27.05
N THR A 21 -2.23 10.29 -27.94
CA THR A 21 -1.71 8.91 -27.87
C THR A 21 -0.61 8.73 -26.84
N ASP A 22 -0.09 9.81 -26.27
CA ASP A 22 1.11 9.82 -25.43
C ASP A 22 0.78 9.94 -23.94
N LEU A 23 -0.31 9.31 -23.50
CA LEU A 23 -0.72 9.33 -22.10
C LEU A 23 -0.23 8.08 -21.37
N PHE A 24 0.62 8.29 -20.38
CA PHE A 24 1.12 7.25 -19.47
C PHE A 24 0.53 7.47 -18.08
N ILE A 25 -0.10 6.44 -17.53
CA ILE A 25 -0.63 6.46 -16.17
C ILE A 25 0.23 5.53 -15.33
N PHE A 26 0.86 6.08 -14.29
CA PHE A 26 1.65 5.30 -13.35
C PHE A 26 1.06 5.43 -11.94
N PRO A 27 0.84 4.32 -11.23
CA PRO A 27 0.50 4.38 -9.83
C PRO A 27 1.71 4.94 -9.06
N SER A 28 1.47 5.94 -8.21
CA SER A 28 2.52 6.57 -7.42
C SER A 28 2.05 6.91 -6.00
N ILE A 29 3.01 6.97 -5.09
CA ILE A 29 2.85 7.43 -3.71
C ILE A 29 3.46 8.82 -3.60
N ILE A 30 2.73 9.76 -3.01
CA ILE A 30 3.23 11.11 -2.77
C ILE A 30 4.28 11.08 -1.65
N ASN A 31 5.39 11.79 -1.85
CA ASN A 31 6.48 11.94 -0.89
C ASN A 31 6.86 13.43 -0.80
N SER A 32 5.91 14.23 -0.31
CA SER A 32 5.93 15.70 -0.30
C SER A 32 7.17 16.31 0.34
N ASP A 33 7.74 15.65 1.35
CA ASP A 33 8.89 16.15 2.10
C ASP A 33 10.23 15.92 1.41
N ASN A 34 10.29 14.98 0.47
CA ASN A 34 11.52 14.70 -0.26
C ASN A 34 11.68 15.65 -1.46
N ARG A 35 12.80 16.39 -1.50
CA ARG A 35 13.06 17.36 -2.58
C ARG A 35 13.40 16.70 -3.92
N THR A 36 14.01 15.52 -3.89
CA THR A 36 14.50 14.83 -5.08
C THR A 36 13.43 13.91 -5.68
N TYR A 37 12.73 13.17 -4.82
CA TYR A 37 11.73 12.18 -5.22
C TYR A 37 10.40 12.48 -4.56
N ARG A 38 9.70 13.50 -5.08
CA ARG A 38 8.36 13.90 -4.61
C ARG A 38 7.27 12.87 -4.92
N GLU A 39 7.52 11.99 -5.87
CA GLU A 39 6.66 10.88 -6.25
C GLU A 39 7.48 9.59 -6.22
N LEU A 40 6.90 8.56 -5.63
CA LEU A 40 7.47 7.21 -5.57
C LEU A 40 6.62 6.31 -6.48
N PHE A 41 7.22 5.77 -7.53
CA PHE A 41 6.55 4.91 -8.50
C PHE A 41 6.38 3.51 -7.93
N ILE A 42 5.13 3.04 -7.92
CA ILE A 42 4.82 1.68 -7.51
C ILE A 42 5.20 0.74 -8.65
N VAL A 43 6.16 -0.15 -8.41
CA VAL A 43 6.65 -1.13 -9.40
C VAL A 43 6.07 -2.52 -9.20
N GLY A 44 5.38 -2.73 -8.08
CA GLY A 44 4.74 -4.00 -7.77
C GLY A 44 4.22 -4.04 -6.34
N GLN A 45 3.89 -5.25 -5.92
CA GLN A 45 3.51 -5.58 -4.55
C GLN A 45 4.55 -6.51 -3.93
N LYS A 46 4.71 -6.45 -2.62
CA LYS A 46 5.50 -7.43 -1.87
C LYS A 46 4.65 -8.01 -0.74
N VAL A 47 4.48 -9.32 -0.77
CA VAL A 47 3.88 -10.09 0.33
C VAL A 47 4.96 -10.30 1.38
N LEU A 48 4.70 -9.88 2.61
CA LEU A 48 5.64 -10.02 3.71
C LEU A 48 5.43 -11.37 4.41
N SER A 49 6.54 -11.94 4.87
CA SER A 49 6.60 -13.21 5.61
C SER A 49 7.30 -13.03 6.96
N GLU A 50 7.30 -14.04 7.81
CA GLU A 50 8.01 -13.98 9.11
C GLU A 50 9.50 -13.64 8.95
N ASN A 51 10.12 -13.97 7.81
CA ASN A 51 11.51 -13.63 7.50
C ASN A 51 11.73 -12.12 7.27
N ASP A 52 10.67 -11.36 7.03
CA ASP A 52 10.73 -9.91 6.83
C ASP A 52 10.60 -9.13 8.16
N ILE A 53 10.35 -9.80 9.29
CA ILE A 53 10.32 -9.15 10.60
C ILE A 53 11.70 -8.53 10.89
N GLY A 54 11.71 -7.28 11.35
CA GLY A 54 12.91 -6.46 11.51
C GLY A 54 13.28 -5.63 10.29
N SER A 55 12.59 -5.79 9.15
CA SER A 55 12.82 -4.96 7.97
C SER A 55 12.19 -3.57 8.07
N THR A 56 12.75 -2.61 7.33
CA THR A 56 12.20 -1.25 7.23
C THR A 56 10.89 -1.26 6.45
N ILE A 57 9.87 -0.62 6.99
CA ILE A 57 8.58 -0.41 6.34
C ILE A 57 8.21 1.07 6.44
N CYS A 58 7.63 1.62 5.36
CA CYS A 58 7.27 3.02 5.26
C CYS A 58 5.79 3.17 4.93
N LYS A 59 5.20 4.30 5.31
CA LYS A 59 3.83 4.68 4.93
C LYS A 59 3.79 6.12 4.46
N SER A 60 2.86 6.48 3.58
CA SER A 60 2.66 7.87 3.17
C SER A 60 1.26 8.38 3.47
N GLY A 61 1.11 9.04 4.63
CA GLY A 61 -0.17 9.52 5.15
C GLY A 61 -0.43 10.99 4.83
N TYR A 62 -1.70 11.40 4.85
CA TYR A 62 -2.09 12.79 4.60
C TYR A 62 -1.51 13.76 5.64
N ARG A 63 -1.46 13.37 6.93
CA ARG A 63 -1.00 14.27 8.00
C ARG A 63 0.47 14.14 8.29
N THR A 64 0.97 12.91 8.34
CA THR A 64 2.35 12.66 8.76
C THR A 64 3.29 12.38 7.59
N HIS A 65 2.80 12.51 6.35
CA HIS A 65 3.55 12.32 5.13
C HIS A 65 4.28 10.96 5.13
N VAL A 66 5.52 10.90 4.63
CA VAL A 66 6.31 9.67 4.64
C VAL A 66 6.97 9.48 6.01
N THR A 67 6.60 8.42 6.71
CA THR A 67 7.32 7.94 7.89
C THR A 67 7.72 6.49 7.69
N CYS A 68 8.86 6.12 8.26
CA CYS A 68 9.38 4.76 8.21
C CYS A 68 9.70 4.28 9.62
N GLY A 69 9.67 2.96 9.77
CA GLY A 69 10.07 2.28 10.99
C GLY A 69 10.24 0.79 10.72
N THR A 70 10.00 -0.04 11.71
CA THR A 70 10.40 -1.45 11.67
C THR A 70 9.18 -2.36 11.74
N LEU A 71 9.07 -3.34 10.84
CA LEU A 71 8.08 -4.41 10.96
C LEU A 71 8.41 -5.27 12.19
N ILE A 72 7.47 -5.40 13.12
CA ILE A 72 7.68 -6.14 14.38
C ILE A 72 6.78 -7.37 14.52
N GLY A 73 5.74 -7.50 13.68
CA GLY A 73 4.83 -8.63 13.75
C GLY A 73 4.00 -8.84 12.49
N ILE A 74 3.64 -10.10 12.27
CA ILE A 74 2.67 -10.55 11.26
C ILE A 74 1.73 -11.49 11.99
N HIS A 75 0.43 -11.19 11.97
CA HIS A 75 -0.56 -11.84 12.81
C HIS A 75 -1.74 -12.31 11.99
N ASP A 76 -2.10 -13.59 12.09
CA ASP A 76 -3.33 -14.11 11.47
C ASP A 76 -4.59 -13.51 12.13
N THR A 77 -4.52 -13.25 13.44
CA THR A 77 -5.59 -12.59 14.19
C THR A 77 -5.00 -11.64 15.22
N PHE A 78 -5.52 -10.41 15.27
CA PHE A 78 -5.09 -9.38 16.22
C PHE A 78 -6.30 -8.76 16.92
N THR A 79 -6.32 -8.75 18.26
CA THR A 79 -7.47 -8.25 19.04
C THR A 79 -7.11 -7.01 19.83
N ILE A 80 -7.83 -5.91 19.59
CA ILE A 80 -7.65 -4.64 20.30
C ILE A 80 -9.01 -3.98 20.58
N GLY A 81 -9.22 -3.54 21.82
CA GLY A 81 -10.47 -2.87 22.23
C GLY A 81 -11.74 -3.73 22.03
N GLY A 82 -11.61 -5.05 22.13
CA GLY A 82 -12.71 -6.01 21.91
C GLY A 82 -13.04 -6.27 20.43
N LYS A 83 -12.29 -5.68 19.49
CA LYS A 83 -12.41 -5.96 18.05
C LYS A 83 -11.27 -6.87 17.61
N THR A 84 -11.59 -7.91 16.85
CA THR A 84 -10.62 -8.81 16.24
C THR A 84 -10.49 -8.49 14.76
N TYR A 85 -9.26 -8.26 14.33
CA TYR A 85 -8.86 -8.07 12.94
C TYR A 85 -8.19 -9.35 12.46
N LYS A 86 -8.46 -9.75 11.21
CA LYS A 86 -7.77 -10.87 10.57
C LYS A 86 -6.61 -10.33 9.75
N SER A 87 -5.52 -11.11 9.68
CA SER A 87 -4.33 -10.85 8.86
C SER A 87 -3.83 -9.40 9.00
N VAL A 88 -3.05 -9.14 10.04
CA VAL A 88 -2.55 -7.81 10.38
C VAL A 88 -1.03 -7.80 10.38
N LEU A 89 -0.45 -6.79 9.74
CA LEU A 89 0.96 -6.44 9.88
C LEU A 89 1.10 -5.41 10.99
N GLU A 90 2.10 -5.55 11.84
CA GLU A 90 2.39 -4.64 12.94
C GLU A 90 3.80 -4.06 12.78
N ALA A 91 3.91 -2.73 12.85
CA ALA A 91 5.21 -2.05 12.84
C ALA A 91 5.30 -0.98 13.93
N GLU A 92 6.53 -0.76 14.37
CA GLU A 92 6.90 0.41 15.14
C GLU A 92 7.21 1.57 14.17
N LEU A 93 6.22 2.40 13.89
CA LEU A 93 6.37 3.65 13.13
C LEU A 93 5.31 4.67 13.54
N PHE A 94 5.62 5.95 13.38
CA PHE A 94 4.70 7.04 13.72
C PHE A 94 3.58 7.18 12.68
N SER A 95 2.35 7.22 13.17
CA SER A 95 1.14 7.56 12.41
C SER A 95 0.21 8.43 13.26
N ALA A 96 -0.65 9.20 12.62
CA ALA A 96 -1.62 10.05 13.31
C ALA A 96 -3.02 9.96 12.70
N GLU A 97 -3.99 10.51 13.42
CA GLU A 97 -5.35 10.66 12.91
C GLU A 97 -5.36 11.37 11.55
N GLY A 98 -6.04 10.78 10.58
CA GLY A 98 -6.09 11.27 9.19
C GLY A 98 -5.16 10.54 8.23
N ASP A 99 -4.28 9.66 8.72
CA ASP A 99 -3.45 8.80 7.84
C ASP A 99 -4.15 7.50 7.42
N SER A 100 -5.28 7.12 8.04
CA SER A 100 -5.97 5.85 7.77
C SER A 100 -6.24 5.63 6.27
N GLY A 101 -6.04 4.40 5.79
CA GLY A 101 -6.18 4.03 4.39
C GLY A 101 -4.98 4.39 3.52
N CYS A 102 -3.93 5.02 4.07
CA CYS A 102 -2.77 5.37 3.28
C CYS A 102 -1.94 4.16 2.85
N PRO A 103 -1.20 4.25 1.72
CA PRO A 103 -0.37 3.16 1.26
C PRO A 103 0.83 2.93 2.18
N VAL A 104 1.14 1.65 2.37
CA VAL A 104 2.33 1.18 3.08
C VAL A 104 3.20 0.43 2.08
N PHE A 105 4.51 0.67 2.14
CA PHE A 105 5.44 0.23 1.12
C PHE A 105 6.83 -0.07 1.69
N GLN A 106 7.59 -0.83 0.91
CA GLN A 106 9.04 -0.93 1.04
C GLN A 106 9.70 -0.35 -0.20
N TYR A 107 10.83 0.33 -0.03
CA TYR A 107 11.63 0.73 -1.18
C TYR A 107 12.08 -0.50 -1.95
N ALA A 108 11.93 -0.47 -3.28
CA ALA A 108 12.58 -1.42 -4.14
C ALA A 108 14.08 -1.11 -4.12
N ILE A 109 14.87 -2.08 -3.69
CA ILE A 109 16.33 -1.98 -3.75
C ILE A 109 16.70 -2.33 -5.19
N ASP A 110 17.31 -1.37 -5.90
CA ASP A 110 17.84 -1.62 -7.24
C ASP A 110 19.04 -2.60 -7.16
N ASP A 111 19.41 -3.22 -8.28
CA ASP A 111 20.48 -4.24 -8.34
C ASP A 111 21.85 -3.75 -7.81
N ASP A 112 22.05 -2.42 -7.74
CA ASP A 112 23.25 -1.77 -7.20
C ASP A 112 23.14 -1.44 -5.69
N GLY A 113 22.08 -1.87 -5.02
CA GLY A 113 21.82 -1.61 -3.61
C GLY A 113 21.30 -0.19 -3.32
N VAL A 114 21.04 0.63 -4.36
CA VAL A 114 20.63 2.03 -4.18
C VAL A 114 19.11 2.13 -4.10
N VAL A 115 18.62 2.69 -3.00
CA VAL A 115 17.20 3.05 -2.86
C VAL A 115 16.91 4.30 -3.72
N ARG A 116 16.06 4.13 -4.74
CA ARG A 116 15.60 5.23 -5.61
C ARG A 116 14.11 5.53 -5.38
N LYS A 117 13.45 6.04 -6.42
CA LYS A 117 12.03 6.43 -6.47
C LYS A 117 11.06 5.26 -6.65
N TYR A 118 11.51 4.01 -6.56
CA TYR A 118 10.69 2.83 -6.83
C TYR A 118 10.32 2.12 -5.53
N VAL A 119 9.08 1.67 -5.43
CA VAL A 119 8.54 1.06 -4.21
C VAL A 119 7.65 -0.13 -4.53
N ASN A 120 7.62 -1.09 -3.61
CA ASN A 120 6.66 -2.18 -3.58
C ASN A 120 5.60 -1.88 -2.52
N VAL A 121 4.33 -1.92 -2.89
CA VAL A 121 3.23 -1.79 -1.92
C VAL A 121 3.14 -3.08 -1.12
N VAL A 122 3.01 -2.95 0.20
CA VAL A 122 2.88 -4.08 1.13
C VAL A 122 1.53 -4.12 1.84
N GLY A 123 0.80 -3.00 1.84
CA GLY A 123 -0.50 -2.95 2.48
C GLY A 123 -1.09 -1.55 2.57
N LEU A 124 -2.16 -1.43 3.36
CA LEU A 124 -2.83 -0.17 3.69
C LEU A 124 -2.90 0.03 5.20
N LEU A 125 -2.74 1.28 5.64
CA LEU A 125 -2.85 1.62 7.05
C LEU A 125 -4.28 1.41 7.58
N LEU A 126 -4.42 0.60 8.64
CA LEU A 126 -5.69 0.41 9.34
C LEU A 126 -5.84 1.39 10.49
N ALA A 127 -4.87 1.35 11.40
CA ALA A 127 -4.91 2.05 12.67
C ALA A 127 -3.50 2.30 13.19
N GLY A 128 -3.37 3.26 14.09
CA GLY A 128 -2.12 3.51 14.77
C GLY A 128 -2.30 4.23 16.09
N ASN A 129 -1.31 4.10 16.96
CA ASN A 129 -1.24 4.77 18.24
C ASN A 129 -0.07 5.75 18.21
N SER A 130 -0.39 7.04 18.15
CA SER A 130 0.59 8.13 18.09
C SER A 130 1.46 8.27 19.35
N THR A 131 1.09 7.62 20.46
CA THR A 131 1.86 7.64 21.72
C THR A 131 2.87 6.50 21.80
N SER A 132 2.53 5.31 21.30
CA SER A 132 3.40 4.13 21.34
C SER A 132 4.14 3.87 20.03
N ASN A 133 3.88 4.64 18.97
CA ASN A 133 4.35 4.41 17.61
C ASN A 133 4.03 3.00 17.08
N ILE A 134 3.00 2.35 17.62
CA ILE A 134 2.55 1.06 17.11
C ILE A 134 1.48 1.30 16.06
N THR A 135 1.71 0.75 14.88
CA THR A 135 0.86 0.95 13.73
C THR A 135 0.52 -0.39 13.10
N LEU A 136 -0.74 -0.55 12.71
CA LEU A 136 -1.31 -1.77 12.14
C LEU A 136 -1.69 -1.55 10.68
N PHE A 137 -1.38 -2.52 9.84
CA PHE A 137 -1.66 -2.48 8.41
C PHE A 137 -2.40 -3.74 7.97
N HIS A 138 -3.23 -3.58 6.95
CA HIS A 138 -3.81 -4.69 6.22
C HIS A 138 -2.83 -5.10 5.11
N PRO A 139 -2.39 -6.36 5.05
CA PRO A 139 -1.45 -6.82 4.04
C PRO A 139 -2.09 -6.83 2.65
N VAL A 140 -1.28 -6.51 1.64
CA VAL A 140 -1.72 -6.27 0.26
C VAL A 140 -2.34 -7.51 -0.41
N ASP A 141 -1.81 -8.70 -0.16
CA ASP A 141 -2.35 -9.97 -0.67
C ASP A 141 -3.75 -10.26 -0.14
N LYS A 142 -4.09 -9.77 1.05
CA LYS A 142 -5.43 -9.91 1.64
C LYS A 142 -6.39 -8.81 1.22
N ILE A 143 -5.90 -7.71 0.65
CA ILE A 143 -6.73 -6.66 0.06
C ILE A 143 -7.09 -7.02 -1.38
N LEU A 144 -6.11 -7.59 -2.10
CA LEU A 144 -6.23 -7.83 -3.54
C LEU A 144 -6.88 -9.16 -3.89
N VAL A 145 -7.06 -10.06 -2.93
CA VAL A 145 -7.77 -11.32 -3.14
C VAL A 145 -9.13 -11.23 -2.48
N ASP A 146 -10.17 -11.25 -3.29
CA ASP A 146 -11.54 -11.51 -2.87
C ASP A 146 -11.76 -13.02 -2.97
N GLU A 147 -11.54 -13.72 -1.85
CA GLU A 147 -11.69 -15.17 -1.75
C GLU A 147 -13.15 -15.62 -1.93
N ASP A 148 -14.11 -14.77 -1.56
CA ASP A 148 -15.54 -15.08 -1.60
C ASP A 148 -16.11 -15.01 -3.03
N HIS A 149 -15.54 -14.14 -3.88
CA HIS A 149 -15.93 -14.02 -5.30
C HIS A 149 -14.90 -14.58 -6.29
N GLY A 150 -13.76 -15.07 -5.81
CA GLY A 150 -12.67 -15.61 -6.63
C GLY A 150 -12.03 -14.57 -7.55
N ILE A 151 -11.99 -13.30 -7.12
CA ILE A 151 -11.43 -12.19 -7.90
C ILE A 151 -10.03 -11.85 -7.35
N GLU A 152 -9.02 -11.98 -8.20
CA GLU A 152 -7.67 -11.49 -7.94
C GLU A 152 -7.51 -10.11 -8.60
N LEU A 153 -7.42 -9.06 -7.78
CA LEU A 153 -7.16 -7.70 -8.22
C LEU A 153 -5.67 -7.54 -8.50
N THR A 154 -5.32 -7.26 -9.74
CA THR A 154 -3.94 -6.91 -10.13
C THR A 154 -3.74 -5.40 -10.07
N LEU A 155 -2.60 -4.94 -9.55
CA LEU A 155 -2.13 -3.57 -9.74
C LEU A 155 -1.90 -3.32 -11.24
N LEU A 156 -2.88 -2.70 -11.90
CA LEU A 156 -2.82 -2.39 -13.32
C LEU A 156 -1.92 -1.18 -13.54
N THR A 157 -0.79 -1.39 -14.21
CA THR A 157 -0.08 -0.31 -14.90
C THR A 157 -0.68 -0.18 -16.29
N VAL A 158 -1.30 0.97 -16.60
CA VAL A 158 -1.80 1.24 -17.95
C VAL A 158 -0.69 1.92 -18.74
N SER A 159 0.09 1.12 -19.47
CA SER A 159 1.03 1.61 -20.46
C SER A 159 0.41 1.49 -21.85
N ASN A 160 0.17 2.64 -22.51
CA ASN A 160 -0.12 2.62 -23.94
C ASN A 160 1.17 2.26 -24.67
N VAL A 161 1.24 1.05 -25.24
CA VAL A 161 2.32 0.68 -26.17
C VAL A 161 2.01 1.35 -27.51
N GLY A 162 2.30 2.65 -27.60
CA GLY A 162 2.25 3.39 -28.85
C GLY A 162 3.27 2.80 -29.82
N LYS A 163 2.80 2.23 -30.94
CA LYS A 163 3.67 1.89 -32.06
C LYS A 163 4.31 3.19 -32.56
N ILE A 164 5.62 3.34 -32.33
CA ILE A 164 6.45 4.31 -33.04
C ILE A 164 6.31 3.97 -34.53
N ARG A 165 5.72 4.89 -35.31
CA ARG A 165 5.76 4.87 -36.78
C ARG A 165 6.87 5.78 -37.25
#